data_AF-A0A3N0DYC7-F1
#
_entry.id   AF-A0A3N0DYC7-F1
#
_cell.length_a   1.000
_cell.length_b   1.000
_cell.length_c   1.000
_cell.angle_alpha   90.00
_cell.angle_beta   90.00
_cell.angle_gamma   90.00
#
_symmetry.space_group_name_H-M   'P 1'
#
loop_
_entity.id
_entity.type
_entity.pdbx_description
1 polymer ?
#
loop_
_entity_poly.entity_id
_entity_poly.type
_entity_poly.pdbx_seq_one_letter_code
_entity_poly.pdbx_strand_id
1 'polypeptide(L)'
;MSTLTRTERARSVAPWDYNRWLIPPAALAVHLSIGQVYATSVYKNSLVEHFGTGQTQIGVVFSIAIVMLGLAAALGGTWVEQHGPRRAMLTAALFWSSGFLVGALGIHTQQLWLLYLGYGVIGGIGLGIGYISPVSTLIKWFPDRPGLATGLAIMGFGGGALIATPVSGELMQLYDPSYDSSVAGSVASGGALVGLFVTLGLGYLVVMMLGVLLVRVPPEGWRPAGFHPERQRGSTMVTTASVSANNALRTPQFWLLWTVLFCNVTAGIGILEHASPMIQDFFRDGGTSAVTVAAAGGFVGLLSIFNMAGRFVWSSTSDIIGRKSTYMMYLGVGAVLYTLVATVASTSVALFVLLACVILSFYGGGFATIPAYLRDLFGTFQVGAIHGRLLTAWSAAGIAGPLIINAFLDARGEPGTLTQAAYQAPLFTMVGLLVVGFVANALVRPVAERFHEPAGGGADGATGATKHSEEAEADASRPSQRTHDVAFGGHRVWLTVSWILVIALLSYGVAHITSSALPLFTG
;
A
#
# COMPACT_ATOMS: atom_id res chain seq x y z
N MET A 1 27.10 -9.30 -21.34
CA MET A 1 25.68 -9.77 -21.27
C MET A 1 24.90 -8.72 -20.48
N SER A 2 24.08 -7.88 -21.12
CA SER A 2 23.56 -6.64 -20.50
C SER A 2 22.55 -6.94 -19.38
N THR A 3 22.49 -6.08 -18.36
CA THR A 3 21.49 -6.12 -17.27
C THR A 3 20.05 -6.22 -17.78
N LEU A 4 19.77 -5.63 -18.95
CA LEU A 4 18.47 -5.70 -19.63
C LEU A 4 18.10 -7.13 -20.04
N THR A 5 19.04 -7.95 -20.49
CA THR A 5 18.78 -9.36 -20.86
C THR A 5 18.46 -10.27 -19.66
N ARG A 6 18.79 -9.89 -18.41
CA ARG A 6 18.37 -10.64 -17.21
C ARG A 6 16.94 -10.33 -16.75
N THR A 7 16.35 -9.26 -17.28
CA THR A 7 15.02 -8.77 -16.89
C THR A 7 13.89 -9.22 -17.84
N GLU A 8 14.23 -9.93 -18.92
CA GLU A 8 13.24 -10.43 -19.88
C GLU A 8 12.20 -11.35 -19.22
N ARG A 9 10.94 -11.24 -19.68
CA ARG A 9 9.82 -12.02 -19.16
C ARG A 9 10.09 -13.54 -19.23
N ALA A 10 10.69 -14.01 -20.33
CA ALA A 10 11.07 -15.41 -20.51
C ALA A 10 12.02 -15.93 -19.40
N ARG A 11 12.92 -15.08 -18.89
CA ARG A 11 13.85 -15.41 -17.78
C ARG A 11 13.29 -15.09 -16.39
N SER A 12 12.05 -14.61 -16.33
CA SER A 12 11.33 -14.34 -15.09
C SER A 12 10.36 -15.46 -14.72
N VAL A 13 10.17 -16.45 -15.61
CA VAL A 13 9.38 -17.65 -15.31
C VAL A 13 10.13 -18.52 -14.30
N ALA A 14 9.42 -18.94 -13.26
CA ALA A 14 9.94 -19.84 -12.25
C ALA A 14 10.00 -21.29 -12.76
N PRO A 15 10.95 -22.11 -12.30
CA PRO A 15 10.85 -23.56 -12.48
C PRO A 15 9.63 -24.11 -11.72
N TRP A 16 9.16 -25.30 -12.11
CA TRP A 16 7.95 -25.92 -11.55
C TRP A 16 8.02 -26.22 -10.05
N ASP A 17 9.23 -26.43 -9.53
CA ASP A 17 9.54 -26.71 -8.12
C ASP A 17 9.77 -25.44 -7.27
N TYR A 18 9.61 -24.26 -7.86
CA TYR A 18 9.86 -23.00 -7.17
C TYR A 18 8.90 -22.78 -5.99
N ASN A 19 9.46 -22.44 -4.83
CA ASN A 19 8.66 -22.18 -3.65
C ASN A 19 7.99 -20.80 -3.74
N ARG A 20 6.67 -20.80 -3.99
CA ARG A 20 5.85 -19.58 -4.08
C ARG A 20 5.95 -18.64 -2.86
N TRP A 21 6.35 -19.14 -1.69
CA TRP A 21 6.52 -18.34 -0.48
C TRP A 21 7.78 -17.46 -0.47
N LEU A 22 8.60 -17.52 -1.52
CA LEU A 22 9.66 -16.53 -1.78
C LEU A 22 9.12 -15.23 -2.40
N ILE A 23 7.91 -15.26 -2.98
CA ILE A 23 7.32 -14.11 -3.65
C ILE A 23 6.82 -13.03 -2.66
N PRO A 24 6.20 -13.35 -1.51
CA PRO A 24 5.82 -12.33 -0.54
C PRO A 24 7.00 -11.52 0.02
N PRO A 25 8.14 -12.11 0.44
CA PRO A 25 9.32 -11.32 0.82
C PRO A 25 9.84 -10.43 -0.31
N ALA A 26 9.82 -10.91 -1.56
CA ALA A 26 10.22 -10.10 -2.72
C ALA A 26 9.30 -8.88 -2.91
N ALA A 27 7.99 -9.06 -2.70
CA ALA A 27 7.00 -7.98 -2.74
C ALA A 27 7.18 -7.00 -1.58
N LEU A 28 7.41 -7.51 -0.37
CA LEU A 28 7.63 -6.72 0.84
C LEU A 28 8.90 -5.87 0.73
N ALA A 29 9.96 -6.36 0.10
CA ALA A 29 11.17 -5.57 -0.14
C ALA A 29 10.89 -4.28 -0.93
N VAL A 30 10.00 -4.36 -1.93
CA VAL A 30 9.55 -3.17 -2.68
C VAL A 30 8.59 -2.35 -1.84
N HIS A 31 7.52 -2.95 -1.32
CA HIS A 31 6.45 -2.23 -0.64
C HIS A 31 6.85 -1.59 0.69
N LEU A 32 7.72 -2.20 1.49
CA LEU A 32 8.27 -1.56 2.70
C LEU A 32 9.11 -0.34 2.34
N SER A 33 9.86 -0.40 1.24
CA SER A 33 10.69 0.71 0.75
C SER A 33 9.83 1.89 0.29
N ILE A 34 8.83 1.63 -0.57
CA ILE A 34 7.94 2.70 -1.06
C ILE A 34 6.91 3.15 -0.01
N GLY A 35 6.59 2.29 0.97
CA GLY A 35 5.76 2.62 2.12
C GLY A 35 6.39 3.65 3.06
N GLN A 36 7.69 3.94 2.90
CA GLN A 36 8.37 5.05 3.58
C GLN A 36 7.67 6.39 3.36
N VAL A 37 6.88 6.56 2.29
CA VAL A 37 6.19 7.83 2.01
C VAL A 37 5.34 8.36 3.17
N TYR A 38 4.85 7.47 4.04
CA TYR A 38 4.12 7.83 5.25
C TYR A 38 5.00 8.32 6.41
N ALA A 39 6.33 8.13 6.36
CA ALA A 39 7.30 8.62 7.35
C ALA A 39 7.87 10.01 7.02
N THR A 40 7.35 10.68 5.99
CA THR A 40 7.77 12.04 5.59
C THR A 40 7.62 13.08 6.69
N SER A 41 6.71 12.86 7.63
CA SER A 41 6.47 13.73 8.78
C SER A 41 7.69 13.88 9.70
N VAL A 42 8.57 12.87 9.78
CA VAL A 42 9.71 12.83 10.71
C VAL A 42 10.73 13.93 10.46
N TYR A 43 10.95 14.25 9.19
CA TYR A 43 11.92 15.27 8.77
C TYR A 43 11.25 16.52 8.20
N LYS A 44 9.92 16.64 8.34
CA LYS A 44 9.14 17.76 7.79
C LYS A 44 9.53 19.10 8.41
N ASN A 45 9.64 19.16 9.74
CA ASN A 45 10.00 20.39 10.46
C ASN A 45 11.43 20.83 10.12
N SER A 46 12.36 19.88 10.01
CA SER A 46 13.73 20.14 9.57
C SER A 46 13.77 20.73 8.15
N LEU A 47 12.92 20.23 7.23
CA LEU A 47 12.81 20.81 5.87
C LEU A 47 12.22 22.22 5.88
N VAL A 48 11.20 22.47 6.71
CA VAL A 48 10.60 23.81 6.90
C VAL A 48 11.68 24.81 7.31
N GLU A 49 12.47 24.47 8.33
CA GLU A 49 13.57 25.30 8.82
C GLU A 49 14.65 25.49 7.75
N HIS A 50 15.12 24.39 7.13
CA HIS A 50 16.21 24.41 6.15
C HIS A 50 15.92 25.27 4.90
N PHE A 51 14.67 25.27 4.43
CA PHE A 51 14.23 26.06 3.27
C PHE A 51 13.64 27.42 3.66
N GLY A 52 13.48 27.72 4.96
CA GLY A 52 12.84 28.95 5.44
C GLY A 52 11.42 29.13 4.90
N THR A 53 10.64 28.05 4.85
CA THR A 53 9.30 28.03 4.21
C THR A 53 8.22 27.52 5.17
N GLY A 54 6.96 27.45 4.71
CA GLY A 54 5.84 26.98 5.51
C GLY A 54 5.57 25.47 5.42
N GLN A 55 4.82 24.96 6.39
CA GLN A 55 4.33 23.57 6.44
C GLN A 55 3.56 23.16 5.18
N THR A 56 2.83 24.11 4.58
CA THR A 56 2.05 23.91 3.35
C THR A 56 2.96 23.65 2.16
N GLN A 57 3.98 24.49 1.96
CA GLN A 57 4.92 24.34 0.86
C GLN A 57 5.64 22.98 0.93
N ILE A 58 6.11 22.56 2.11
CA ILE A 58 6.71 21.22 2.26
C ILE A 58 5.65 20.11 2.08
N GLY A 59 4.42 20.31 2.57
CA GLY A 59 3.32 19.34 2.42
C GLY A 59 2.92 19.06 0.97
N VAL A 60 3.10 20.02 0.06
CA VAL A 60 2.85 19.85 -1.38
C VAL A 60 3.73 18.74 -1.98
N VAL A 61 4.95 18.52 -1.46
CA VAL A 61 5.84 17.42 -1.91
C VAL A 61 5.12 16.06 -1.83
N PHE A 62 4.52 15.76 -0.68
CA PHE A 62 3.79 14.51 -0.45
C PHE A 62 2.53 14.43 -1.33
N SER A 63 1.82 15.55 -1.48
CA SER A 63 0.63 15.62 -2.34
C SER A 63 0.96 15.29 -3.80
N ILE A 64 2.05 15.85 -4.33
CA ILE A 64 2.56 15.51 -5.67
C ILE A 64 2.89 14.02 -5.75
N ALA A 65 3.57 13.46 -4.74
CA ALA A 65 3.93 12.04 -4.73
C ALA A 65 2.72 11.11 -4.81
N ILE A 66 1.65 11.38 -4.06
CA ILE A 66 0.42 10.55 -4.06
C ILE A 66 -0.39 10.72 -5.35
N VAL A 67 -0.44 11.93 -5.92
CA VAL A 67 -1.05 12.14 -7.24
C VAL A 67 -0.26 11.37 -8.31
N MET A 68 1.05 11.50 -8.32
CA MET A 68 1.92 10.83 -9.28
C MET A 68 1.92 9.31 -9.11
N LEU A 69 1.75 8.80 -7.89
CA LEU A 69 1.51 7.39 -7.63
C LEU A 69 0.28 6.89 -8.39
N GLY A 70 -0.88 7.53 -8.20
CA GLY A 70 -2.12 7.09 -8.86
C GLY A 70 -2.06 7.24 -10.37
N LEU A 71 -1.49 8.33 -10.89
CA LEU A 71 -1.33 8.55 -12.32
C LEU A 71 -0.36 7.53 -12.94
N ALA A 72 0.79 7.29 -12.33
CA ALA A 72 1.77 6.31 -12.82
C ALA A 72 1.22 4.88 -12.74
N ALA A 73 0.44 4.54 -11.71
CA ALA A 73 -0.24 3.24 -11.63
C ALA A 73 -1.28 3.08 -12.74
N ALA A 74 -2.09 4.12 -13.00
CA ALA A 74 -3.13 4.10 -14.04
C ALA A 74 -2.56 4.02 -15.45
N LEU A 75 -1.55 4.82 -15.76
CA LEU A 75 -0.92 4.90 -17.09
C LEU A 75 0.08 3.76 -17.31
N GLY A 76 0.86 3.41 -16.29
CA GLY A 76 1.90 2.38 -16.34
C GLY A 76 1.39 0.95 -16.20
N GLY A 77 0.16 0.74 -15.73
CA GLY A 77 -0.39 -0.59 -15.46
C GLY A 77 -0.36 -1.55 -16.65
N THR A 78 -0.70 -1.06 -17.84
CA THR A 78 -0.67 -1.87 -19.07
C THR A 78 0.77 -2.24 -19.45
N TRP A 79 1.71 -1.30 -19.30
CA TRP A 79 3.13 -1.53 -19.56
C TRP A 79 3.71 -2.59 -18.61
N VAL A 80 3.35 -2.54 -17.32
CA VAL A 80 3.76 -3.52 -16.30
C VAL A 80 3.30 -4.93 -16.67
N GLU A 81 2.05 -5.11 -17.09
CA GLU A 81 1.53 -6.44 -17.50
C GLU A 81 2.25 -6.99 -18.74
N GLN A 82 2.60 -6.12 -19.70
CA GLN A 82 3.30 -6.53 -20.93
C GLN A 82 4.76 -6.91 -20.67
N HIS A 83 5.48 -6.12 -19.88
CA HIS A 83 6.93 -6.24 -19.69
C HIS A 83 7.31 -7.16 -18.50
N GLY A 84 6.36 -7.49 -17.64
CA GLY A 84 6.53 -8.39 -16.52
C GLY A 84 7.10 -7.72 -15.26
N PRO A 85 7.03 -8.42 -14.11
CA PRO A 85 7.23 -7.80 -12.81
C PRO A 85 8.68 -7.42 -12.51
N ARG A 86 9.66 -8.12 -13.07
CA ARG A 86 11.07 -7.82 -12.82
C ARG A 86 11.48 -6.46 -13.38
N ARG A 87 11.04 -6.15 -14.62
CA ARG A 87 11.27 -4.84 -15.25
C ARG A 87 10.54 -3.74 -14.50
N ALA A 88 9.29 -3.98 -14.15
CA ALA A 88 8.49 -3.02 -13.40
C ALA A 88 9.09 -2.70 -12.01
N MET A 89 9.49 -3.71 -11.25
CA MET A 89 10.14 -3.51 -9.94
C MET A 89 11.50 -2.82 -10.06
N LEU A 90 12.28 -3.13 -11.10
CA LEU A 90 13.54 -2.41 -11.37
C LEU A 90 13.29 -0.94 -11.68
N THR A 91 12.32 -0.64 -12.55
CA THR A 91 11.93 0.73 -12.85
C THR A 91 11.48 1.45 -11.59
N ALA A 92 10.63 0.82 -10.77
CA ALA A 92 10.20 1.39 -9.50
C ALA A 92 11.38 1.71 -8.57
N ALA A 93 12.35 0.80 -8.45
CA ALA A 93 13.55 1.01 -7.63
C ALA A 93 14.39 2.19 -8.14
N LEU A 94 14.60 2.28 -9.45
CA LEU A 94 15.37 3.38 -10.05
C LEU A 94 14.68 4.74 -9.85
N PHE A 95 13.37 4.82 -10.09
CA PHE A 95 12.60 6.05 -9.89
C PHE A 95 12.51 6.45 -8.40
N TRP A 96 12.26 5.49 -7.50
CA TRP A 96 12.20 5.76 -6.06
C TRP A 96 13.54 6.28 -5.53
N SER A 97 14.63 5.56 -5.81
CA SER A 97 15.97 5.95 -5.38
C SER A 97 16.46 7.24 -6.02
N SER A 98 16.25 7.43 -7.32
CA SER A 98 16.63 8.70 -7.97
C SER A 98 15.80 9.88 -7.44
N GLY A 99 14.53 9.68 -7.09
CA GLY A 99 13.71 10.70 -6.46
C GLY A 99 14.31 11.22 -5.15
N PHE A 100 14.82 10.31 -4.30
CA PHE A 100 15.57 10.68 -3.11
C PHE A 100 16.88 11.41 -3.42
N LEU A 101 17.66 10.94 -4.40
CA LEU A 101 18.95 11.56 -4.75
C LEU A 101 18.78 12.96 -5.35
N VAL A 102 17.74 13.17 -6.18
CA VAL A 102 17.37 14.50 -6.69
C VAL A 102 16.84 15.37 -5.56
N GLY A 103 16.07 14.81 -4.61
CA GLY A 103 15.66 15.51 -3.39
C GLY A 103 16.86 15.96 -2.54
N ALA A 104 17.86 15.09 -2.36
CA ALA A 104 19.11 15.42 -1.66
C ALA A 104 19.86 16.56 -2.35
N LEU A 105 19.91 16.57 -3.69
CA LEU A 105 20.48 17.69 -4.44
C LEU A 105 19.69 18.98 -4.20
N GLY A 106 18.36 18.92 -4.17
CA GLY A 106 17.49 20.05 -3.84
C GLY A 106 17.74 20.61 -2.45
N ILE A 107 17.89 19.74 -1.45
CA ILE A 107 18.23 20.13 -0.08
C ILE A 107 19.62 20.78 -0.05
N HIS A 108 20.62 20.12 -0.65
CA HIS A 108 22.00 20.63 -0.69
C HIS A 108 22.11 22.02 -1.34
N THR A 109 21.37 22.25 -2.43
CA THR A 109 21.37 23.51 -3.19
C THR A 109 20.31 24.51 -2.72
N GLN A 110 19.55 24.18 -1.67
CA GLN A 110 18.42 24.96 -1.15
C GLN A 110 17.35 25.30 -2.21
N GLN A 111 17.16 24.41 -3.20
CA GLN A 111 16.15 24.54 -4.24
C GLN A 111 14.94 23.64 -3.99
N LEU A 112 13.89 24.19 -3.39
CA LEU A 112 12.68 23.44 -3.04
C LEU A 112 12.00 22.77 -4.24
N TRP A 113 12.06 23.36 -5.43
CA TRP A 113 11.46 22.77 -6.64
C TRP A 113 12.12 21.44 -7.03
N LEU A 114 13.40 21.23 -6.71
CA LEU A 114 14.07 19.93 -6.90
C LEU A 114 13.53 18.87 -5.95
N LEU A 115 13.01 19.25 -4.78
CA LEU A 115 12.33 18.32 -3.89
C LEU A 115 10.94 17.94 -4.44
N TYR A 116 10.20 18.90 -5.02
CA TYR A 116 8.96 18.62 -5.76
C TYR A 116 9.21 17.68 -6.94
N LEU A 117 10.26 17.94 -7.74
CA LEU A 117 10.60 17.10 -8.88
C LEU A 117 11.12 15.73 -8.45
N GLY A 118 12.09 15.69 -7.54
CA GLY A 118 12.76 14.48 -7.08
C GLY A 118 11.81 13.59 -6.31
N TYR A 119 11.47 13.95 -5.08
CA TYR A 119 10.65 13.11 -4.22
C TYR A 119 9.20 13.05 -4.71
N GLY A 120 8.62 14.21 -5.05
CA GLY A 120 7.25 14.31 -5.52
C GLY A 120 7.01 13.58 -6.85
N VAL A 121 7.64 14.05 -7.93
CA VAL A 121 7.33 13.54 -9.29
C VAL A 121 8.04 12.22 -9.58
N ILE A 122 9.38 12.20 -9.54
CA ILE A 122 10.18 11.03 -9.91
C ILE A 122 9.93 9.90 -8.89
N GLY A 123 10.00 10.21 -7.60
CA GLY A 123 9.67 9.28 -6.53
C GLY A 123 8.22 8.79 -6.63
N GLY A 124 7.26 9.69 -6.85
CA GLY A 124 5.85 9.34 -7.06
C GLY A 124 5.59 8.37 -8.21
N ILE A 125 6.31 8.49 -9.33
CA ILE A 125 6.26 7.51 -10.42
C ILE A 125 6.75 6.13 -9.95
N GLY A 126 7.85 6.12 -9.19
CA GLY A 126 8.39 4.91 -8.56
C GLY A 126 7.40 4.25 -7.61
N LEU A 127 6.69 5.04 -6.79
CA LEU A 127 5.61 4.56 -5.92
C LEU A 127 4.52 3.85 -6.73
N GLY A 128 4.01 4.49 -7.78
CA GLY A 128 2.89 3.96 -8.57
C GLY A 128 3.20 2.63 -9.24
N ILE A 129 4.34 2.56 -9.95
CA ILE A 129 4.79 1.33 -10.62
C ILE A 129 5.13 0.24 -9.60
N GLY A 130 5.81 0.62 -8.51
CA GLY A 130 6.23 -0.27 -7.43
C GLY A 130 5.06 -0.86 -6.65
N TYR A 131 3.91 -0.17 -6.60
CA TYR A 131 2.71 -0.64 -5.92
C TYR A 131 1.99 -1.74 -6.70
N ILE A 132 1.85 -1.58 -8.03
CA ILE A 132 1.03 -2.50 -8.83
C ILE A 132 1.74 -3.83 -9.16
N SER A 133 3.06 -3.80 -9.36
CA SER A 133 3.83 -4.94 -9.87
C SER A 133 3.88 -6.15 -8.91
N PRO A 134 4.17 -5.97 -7.60
CA PRO A 134 4.19 -7.09 -6.67
C PRO A 134 2.81 -7.71 -6.46
N VAL A 135 1.75 -6.89 -6.46
CA VAL A 135 0.36 -7.32 -6.26
C VAL A 135 -0.09 -8.25 -7.39
N SER A 136 0.13 -7.87 -8.65
CA SER A 136 -0.30 -8.68 -9.80
C SER A 136 0.43 -10.02 -9.84
N THR A 137 1.70 -10.07 -9.42
CA THR A 137 2.49 -11.30 -9.35
C THR A 137 1.99 -12.24 -8.25
N LEU A 138 1.70 -11.71 -7.07
CA LEU A 138 1.21 -12.51 -5.95
C LEU A 138 -0.16 -13.12 -6.21
N ILE A 139 -1.05 -12.41 -6.89
CA ILE A 139 -2.36 -12.96 -7.30
C ILE A 139 -2.19 -14.19 -8.20
N LYS A 140 -1.19 -14.20 -9.10
CA LYS A 140 -0.91 -15.33 -10.00
C LYS A 140 -0.35 -16.55 -9.24
N TRP A 141 0.42 -16.35 -8.18
CA TRP A 141 1.01 -17.43 -7.35
C TRP A 141 0.08 -18.03 -6.29
N PHE A 142 -0.92 -17.27 -5.87
CA PHE A 142 -1.88 -17.68 -4.82
C PHE A 142 -3.32 -17.65 -5.34
N PRO A 143 -3.65 -18.44 -6.38
CA PRO A 143 -5.01 -18.49 -6.89
C PRO A 143 -6.01 -19.05 -5.86
N ASP A 144 -5.52 -19.86 -4.92
CA ASP A 144 -6.22 -20.46 -3.79
C ASP A 144 -6.50 -19.48 -2.64
N ARG A 145 -5.68 -18.44 -2.47
CA ARG A 145 -5.75 -17.48 -1.35
C ARG A 145 -5.36 -16.06 -1.79
N PRO A 146 -6.09 -15.47 -2.76
CA PRO A 146 -5.69 -14.17 -3.32
C PRO A 146 -5.74 -13.05 -2.29
N GLY A 147 -6.67 -13.08 -1.34
CA GLY A 147 -6.80 -12.09 -0.29
C GLY A 147 -5.61 -12.11 0.67
N LEU A 148 -5.15 -13.30 1.07
CA LEU A 148 -3.92 -13.44 1.85
C LEU A 148 -2.71 -12.91 1.08
N ALA A 149 -2.61 -13.22 -0.21
CA ALA A 149 -1.50 -12.78 -1.05
C ALA A 149 -1.46 -11.25 -1.23
N THR A 150 -2.59 -10.63 -1.55
CA THR A 150 -2.67 -9.17 -1.67
C THR A 150 -2.45 -8.50 -0.31
N GLY A 151 -2.98 -9.08 0.77
CA GLY A 151 -2.77 -8.63 2.15
C GLY A 151 -1.31 -8.61 2.55
N LEU A 152 -0.58 -9.71 2.33
CA LEU A 152 0.86 -9.81 2.59
C LEU A 152 1.68 -8.82 1.76
N ALA A 153 1.32 -8.60 0.50
CA ALA A 153 2.01 -7.59 -0.30
C ALA A 153 1.76 -6.20 0.30
N ILE A 154 0.49 -5.83 0.41
CA ILE A 154 0.05 -4.45 0.63
C ILE A 154 0.30 -4.02 2.08
N MET A 155 0.37 -4.96 3.04
CA MET A 155 0.82 -4.65 4.41
C MET A 155 2.23 -4.07 4.44
N GLY A 156 3.13 -4.46 3.53
CA GLY A 156 4.46 -3.83 3.44
C GLY A 156 4.38 -2.33 3.17
N PHE A 157 3.44 -1.91 2.34
CA PHE A 157 3.24 -0.50 2.03
C PHE A 157 2.73 0.28 3.24
N GLY A 158 1.77 -0.30 3.99
CA GLY A 158 1.27 0.31 5.24
C GLY A 158 2.28 0.25 6.40
N GLY A 159 3.17 -0.76 6.39
CA GLY A 159 4.18 -0.99 7.41
C GLY A 159 5.50 -0.27 7.18
N GLY A 160 5.73 0.33 6.00
CA GLY A 160 7.00 0.98 5.66
C GLY A 160 7.37 2.11 6.63
N ALA A 161 6.39 2.89 7.08
CA ALA A 161 6.62 3.93 8.09
C ALA A 161 7.02 3.39 9.47
N LEU A 162 6.60 2.17 9.84
CA LEU A 162 6.98 1.58 11.13
C LEU A 162 8.49 1.43 11.26
N ILE A 163 9.18 1.19 10.13
CA ILE A 163 10.64 1.06 10.07
C ILE A 163 11.26 2.42 9.72
N ALA A 164 10.72 3.09 8.71
CA ALA A 164 11.35 4.30 8.18
C ALA A 164 11.33 5.46 9.17
N THR A 165 10.34 5.55 10.05
CA THR A 165 10.25 6.61 11.06
C THR A 165 11.43 6.60 12.03
N PRO A 166 11.64 5.52 12.82
CA PRO A 166 12.78 5.47 13.75
C PRO A 166 14.12 5.51 13.02
N VAL A 167 14.27 4.79 11.90
CA VAL A 167 15.50 4.81 11.09
C VAL A 167 15.83 6.23 10.60
N SER A 168 14.83 7.01 10.17
CA SER A 168 15.09 8.39 9.73
C SER A 168 15.51 9.29 10.89
N GLY A 169 14.92 9.10 12.07
CA GLY A 169 15.33 9.79 13.29
C GLY A 169 16.78 9.47 13.67
N GLU A 170 17.11 8.18 13.78
CA GLU A 170 18.46 7.69 14.10
C GLU A 170 19.51 8.16 13.07
N LEU A 171 19.19 8.13 11.77
CA LEU A 171 20.08 8.63 10.72
C LEU A 171 20.30 10.15 10.83
N MET A 172 19.25 10.94 11.10
CA MET A 172 19.43 12.37 11.30
C MET A 172 20.27 12.67 12.54
N GLN A 173 20.09 11.95 13.65
CA GLN A 173 20.93 12.09 14.85
C GLN A 173 22.39 11.69 14.57
N LEU A 174 22.60 10.65 13.75
CA LEU A 174 23.94 10.21 13.34
C LEU A 174 24.66 11.29 12.54
N TYR A 175 23.94 12.00 11.65
CA TYR A 175 24.53 13.05 10.81
C TYR A 175 24.57 14.43 11.49
N ASP A 176 23.75 14.63 12.52
CA ASP A 176 23.71 15.84 13.33
C ASP A 176 23.49 15.48 14.80
N PRO A 177 24.57 15.37 15.60
CA PRO A 177 24.48 15.03 17.02
C PRO A 177 23.72 16.05 17.88
N SER A 178 23.39 17.23 17.35
CA SER A 178 22.56 18.23 18.05
C SER A 178 21.05 17.99 17.86
N TYR A 179 20.68 17.21 16.84
CA TYR A 179 19.31 16.77 16.64
C TYR A 179 18.96 15.63 17.61
N ASP A 180 17.76 15.69 18.19
CA ASP A 180 17.23 14.64 19.05
C ASP A 180 15.77 14.36 18.65
N SER A 181 15.53 13.17 18.09
CA SER A 181 14.19 12.80 17.63
C SER A 181 13.19 12.54 18.76
N SER A 182 13.65 12.47 20.01
CA SER A 182 12.79 12.36 21.19
C SER A 182 12.29 13.72 21.71
N VAL A 183 12.94 14.82 21.30
CA VAL A 183 12.62 16.18 21.76
C VAL A 183 11.71 16.87 20.75
N ALA A 184 10.50 17.21 21.20
CA ALA A 184 9.54 17.96 20.39
C ALA A 184 10.13 19.32 19.97
N GLY A 185 10.08 19.62 18.66
CA GLY A 185 10.62 20.85 18.09
C GLY A 185 12.11 20.81 17.75
N SER A 186 12.82 19.70 18.02
CA SER A 186 14.17 19.50 17.49
C SER A 186 14.13 19.46 15.96
N VAL A 187 15.07 20.16 15.32
CA VAL A 187 15.22 20.23 13.87
C VAL A 187 16.64 19.87 13.49
N ALA A 188 16.78 19.01 12.49
CA ALA A 188 18.07 18.57 11.99
C ALA A 188 18.63 19.58 10.97
N SER A 189 19.95 19.74 10.94
CA SER A 189 20.63 20.56 9.94
C SER A 189 20.40 20.08 8.51
N GLY A 190 20.59 21.00 7.54
CA GLY A 190 20.57 20.68 6.12
C GLY A 190 21.54 19.57 5.71
N GLY A 191 22.71 19.49 6.34
CA GLY A 191 23.68 18.41 6.13
C GLY A 191 23.12 17.04 6.50
N ALA A 192 22.46 16.95 7.66
CA ALA A 192 21.79 15.71 8.07
C ALA A 192 20.62 15.32 7.16
N LEU A 193 19.86 16.30 6.66
CA LEU A 193 18.81 16.04 5.67
C LEU A 193 19.36 15.48 4.34
N VAL A 194 20.49 16.01 3.86
CA VAL A 194 21.19 15.47 2.69
C VAL A 194 21.66 14.03 2.97
N GLY A 195 22.33 13.81 4.11
CA GLY A 195 22.81 12.49 4.52
C GLY A 195 21.66 11.47 4.60
N LEU A 196 20.54 11.86 5.22
CA LEU A 196 19.32 11.06 5.29
C LEU A 196 18.82 10.66 3.90
N PHE A 197 18.61 11.63 2.99
CA PHE A 197 18.03 11.34 1.68
C PHE A 197 18.96 10.48 0.81
N VAL A 198 20.28 10.71 0.87
CA VAL A 198 21.26 9.87 0.16
C VAL A 198 21.24 8.45 0.69
N THR A 199 21.30 8.28 2.02
CA THR A 199 21.33 6.95 2.65
C THR A 199 20.05 6.17 2.39
N LEU A 200 18.88 6.81 2.49
CA LEU A 200 17.60 6.19 2.15
C LEU A 200 17.53 5.85 0.65
N GLY A 201 17.94 6.76 -0.23
CA GLY A 201 17.94 6.52 -1.68
C GLY A 201 18.76 5.30 -2.08
N LEU A 202 19.98 5.18 -1.55
CA LEU A 202 20.88 4.04 -1.81
C LEU A 202 20.41 2.76 -1.09
N GLY A 203 20.00 2.89 0.17
CA GLY A 203 19.50 1.76 0.97
C GLY A 203 18.27 1.11 0.34
N TYR A 204 17.29 1.92 -0.06
CA TYR A 204 16.11 1.42 -0.76
C TYR A 204 16.44 0.82 -2.12
N LEU A 205 17.44 1.35 -2.85
CA LEU A 205 17.89 0.71 -4.09
C LEU A 205 18.34 -0.72 -3.82
N VAL A 206 19.19 -0.92 -2.80
CA VAL A 206 19.70 -2.25 -2.43
C VAL A 206 18.56 -3.18 -2.04
N VAL A 207 17.67 -2.75 -1.14
CA VAL A 207 16.56 -3.57 -0.65
C VAL A 207 15.59 -3.92 -1.78
N MET A 208 15.18 -2.96 -2.60
CA MET A 208 14.29 -3.20 -3.73
C MET A 208 14.91 -4.11 -4.78
N MET A 209 16.23 -4.01 -5.01
CA MET A 209 16.95 -4.91 -5.91
C MET A 209 16.94 -6.37 -5.43
N LEU A 210 16.92 -6.64 -4.12
CA LEU A 210 16.68 -8.00 -3.62
C LEU A 210 15.31 -8.52 -4.06
N GLY A 211 14.28 -7.67 -4.01
CA GLY A 211 12.96 -7.98 -4.53
C GLY A 211 12.97 -8.27 -6.04
N VAL A 212 13.68 -7.48 -6.83
CA VAL A 212 13.86 -7.67 -8.29
C VAL A 212 14.53 -9.02 -8.60
N LEU A 213 15.50 -9.43 -7.80
CA LEU A 213 16.22 -10.70 -7.98
C LEU A 213 15.36 -11.91 -7.60
N LEU A 214 14.53 -11.77 -6.56
CA LEU A 214 13.69 -12.85 -6.05
C LEU A 214 12.39 -13.01 -6.85
N VAL A 215 11.82 -11.93 -7.39
CA VAL A 215 10.53 -12.00 -8.08
C VAL A 215 10.57 -12.90 -9.32
N ARG A 216 9.55 -13.74 -9.44
CA ARG A 216 9.30 -14.62 -10.59
C ARG A 216 7.81 -14.74 -10.85
N VAL A 217 7.43 -15.10 -12.08
CA VAL A 217 6.06 -15.45 -12.46
C VAL A 217 5.90 -16.97 -12.51
N PRO A 218 4.72 -17.52 -12.18
CA PRO A 218 4.49 -18.96 -12.30
C PRO A 218 4.50 -19.38 -13.79
N PRO A 219 4.92 -20.62 -14.11
CA PRO A 219 4.72 -21.21 -15.44
C PRO A 219 3.25 -21.17 -15.88
N GLU A 220 3.01 -21.16 -17.19
CA GLU A 220 1.66 -21.31 -17.71
C GLU A 220 1.07 -22.66 -17.28
N GLY A 221 -0.20 -22.65 -16.86
CA GLY A 221 -0.88 -23.84 -16.33
C GLY A 221 -0.48 -24.23 -14.90
N TRP A 222 0.51 -23.58 -14.28
CA TRP A 222 0.90 -23.88 -12.90
C TRP A 222 -0.25 -23.64 -11.91
N ARG A 223 -0.41 -24.56 -10.96
CA ARG A 223 -1.40 -24.49 -9.88
C ARG A 223 -0.79 -25.01 -8.58
N PRO A 224 -1.16 -24.44 -7.42
CA PRO A 224 -0.70 -24.97 -6.15
C PRO A 224 -1.25 -26.37 -5.90
N ALA A 225 -0.47 -27.20 -5.20
CA ALA A 225 -0.87 -28.57 -4.86
C ALA A 225 -2.22 -28.59 -4.13
N GLY A 226 -3.13 -29.47 -4.57
CA GLY A 226 -4.47 -29.61 -4.00
C GLY A 226 -5.47 -28.51 -4.41
N PHE A 227 -5.08 -27.57 -5.28
CA PHE A 227 -6.00 -26.55 -5.77
C PHE A 227 -6.84 -27.04 -6.95
N HIS A 228 -8.14 -27.17 -6.72
CA HIS A 228 -9.13 -27.55 -7.73
C HIS A 228 -10.05 -26.36 -8.01
N PRO A 229 -9.90 -25.67 -9.16
CA PRO A 229 -10.66 -24.44 -9.46
C PRO A 229 -12.18 -24.68 -9.56
N GLU A 230 -12.59 -25.91 -9.87
CA GLU A 230 -13.99 -26.31 -9.93
C GLU A 230 -14.71 -26.17 -8.59
N ARG A 231 -13.99 -26.30 -7.46
CA ARG A 231 -14.56 -26.12 -6.12
C ARG A 231 -14.83 -24.65 -5.76
N GLN A 232 -14.22 -23.69 -6.48
CA GLN A 232 -14.49 -22.26 -6.31
C GLN A 232 -15.71 -21.77 -7.11
N ARG A 233 -16.33 -22.62 -7.94
CA ARG A 233 -17.52 -22.28 -8.76
C ARG A 233 -18.79 -21.96 -7.94
N GLY A 234 -18.76 -22.06 -6.61
CA GLY A 234 -19.91 -21.80 -5.74
C GLY A 234 -20.31 -20.33 -5.62
N SER A 235 -19.45 -19.38 -5.99
CA SER A 235 -19.74 -17.94 -5.91
C SER A 235 -19.96 -17.34 -7.30
N THR A 236 -21.18 -16.88 -7.57
CA THR A 236 -21.55 -16.21 -8.84
C THR A 236 -20.76 -14.93 -9.11
N MET A 237 -20.11 -14.37 -8.08
CA MET A 237 -19.29 -13.17 -8.18
C MET A 237 -17.88 -13.44 -8.70
N VAL A 238 -17.43 -14.70 -8.73
CA VAL A 238 -16.09 -15.09 -9.17
C VAL A 238 -16.15 -15.53 -10.63
N THR A 239 -15.60 -14.72 -11.53
CA THR A 239 -15.54 -14.99 -12.96
C THR A 239 -14.42 -15.97 -13.30
N THR A 240 -14.66 -16.80 -14.32
CA THR A 240 -13.62 -17.56 -15.02
C THR A 240 -13.22 -16.91 -16.35
N ALA A 241 -13.91 -15.85 -16.76
CA ALA A 241 -13.64 -15.14 -17.99
C ALA A 241 -12.51 -14.11 -17.81
N SER A 242 -11.91 -13.72 -18.93
CA SER A 242 -10.92 -12.66 -18.98
C SER A 242 -11.59 -11.36 -19.40
N VAL A 243 -11.33 -10.26 -18.69
CA VAL A 243 -11.75 -8.92 -19.10
C VAL A 243 -10.51 -8.05 -19.25
N SER A 244 -10.34 -7.39 -20.40
CA SER A 244 -9.26 -6.43 -20.58
C SER A 244 -9.48 -5.16 -19.76
N ALA A 245 -8.41 -4.44 -19.47
CA ALA A 245 -8.51 -3.21 -18.71
C ALA A 245 -9.31 -2.11 -19.43
N ASN A 246 -9.33 -2.12 -20.77
CA ASN A 246 -10.16 -1.20 -21.56
C ASN A 246 -11.64 -1.55 -21.46
N ASN A 247 -12.00 -2.84 -21.48
CA ASN A 247 -13.38 -3.26 -21.29
C ASN A 247 -13.84 -3.06 -19.84
N ALA A 248 -12.98 -3.29 -18.84
CA ALA A 248 -13.31 -3.06 -17.43
C ALA A 248 -13.81 -1.63 -17.17
N LEU A 249 -13.15 -0.60 -17.73
CA LEU A 249 -13.55 0.82 -17.60
C LEU A 249 -14.96 1.14 -18.15
N ARG A 250 -15.48 0.31 -19.05
CA ARG A 250 -16.82 0.47 -19.64
C ARG A 250 -17.90 -0.22 -18.82
N THR A 251 -17.53 -0.92 -17.75
CA THR A 251 -18.46 -1.64 -16.88
C THR A 251 -18.90 -0.77 -15.70
N PRO A 252 -20.17 -0.84 -15.26
CA PRO A 252 -20.58 -0.19 -14.02
C PRO A 252 -19.84 -0.76 -12.80
N GLN A 253 -19.44 -2.04 -12.83
CA GLN A 253 -18.69 -2.69 -11.75
C GLN A 253 -17.38 -1.97 -11.42
N PHE A 254 -16.63 -1.52 -12.44
CA PHE A 254 -15.41 -0.78 -12.21
C PHE A 254 -15.66 0.51 -11.44
N TRP A 255 -16.66 1.29 -11.84
CA TRP A 255 -16.99 2.56 -11.20
C TRP A 255 -17.63 2.40 -9.82
N LEU A 256 -18.43 1.35 -9.62
CA LEU A 256 -18.94 0.99 -8.29
C LEU A 256 -17.78 0.65 -7.34
N LEU A 257 -16.81 -0.15 -7.78
CA LEU A 257 -15.61 -0.45 -6.98
C LEU A 257 -14.72 0.77 -6.77
N TRP A 258 -14.66 1.67 -7.76
CA TRP A 258 -13.95 2.95 -7.64
C TRP A 258 -14.57 3.79 -6.52
N THR A 259 -15.91 3.92 -6.49
CA THR A 259 -16.65 4.62 -5.44
C THR A 259 -16.46 3.94 -4.08
N VAL A 260 -16.54 2.62 -4.04
CA VAL A 260 -16.31 1.82 -2.82
C VAL A 260 -14.93 2.09 -2.22
N LEU A 261 -13.89 2.04 -3.05
CA LEU A 261 -12.53 2.31 -2.61
C LEU A 261 -12.38 3.79 -2.21
N PHE A 262 -12.87 4.72 -3.03
CA PHE A 262 -12.84 6.16 -2.72
C PHE A 262 -13.47 6.44 -1.35
N CYS A 263 -14.70 6.01 -1.09
CA CYS A 263 -15.39 6.24 0.17
C CYS A 263 -14.65 5.63 1.38
N ASN A 264 -14.13 4.41 1.26
CA ASN A 264 -13.36 3.76 2.32
C ASN A 264 -12.06 4.51 2.62
N VAL A 265 -11.35 4.95 1.58
CA VAL A 265 -10.06 5.62 1.67
C VAL A 265 -10.20 7.06 2.17
N THR A 266 -11.20 7.80 1.69
CA THR A 266 -11.49 9.18 2.11
C THR A 266 -11.74 9.26 3.61
N ALA A 267 -12.56 8.33 4.13
CA ALA A 267 -12.81 8.24 5.57
C ALA A 267 -11.50 7.99 6.34
N GLY A 268 -10.76 6.95 5.98
CA GLY A 268 -9.51 6.58 6.66
C GLY A 268 -8.43 7.67 6.64
N ILE A 269 -8.17 8.27 5.48
CA ILE A 269 -7.16 9.34 5.32
C ILE A 269 -7.54 10.57 6.13
N GLY A 270 -8.83 10.93 6.17
CA GLY A 270 -9.28 12.09 6.94
C GLY A 270 -8.89 11.99 8.43
N ILE A 271 -9.18 10.87 9.09
CA ILE A 271 -8.72 10.68 10.49
C ILE A 271 -7.20 10.68 10.57
N LEU A 272 -6.51 9.96 9.66
CA LEU A 272 -5.06 9.78 9.75
C LEU A 272 -4.30 11.11 9.69
N GLU A 273 -4.72 12.03 8.83
CA GLU A 273 -4.09 13.35 8.69
C GLU A 273 -4.29 14.22 9.93
N HIS A 274 -5.47 14.16 10.54
CA HIS A 274 -5.81 14.92 11.73
C HIS A 274 -5.59 14.14 13.03
N ALA A 275 -4.96 12.97 13.00
CA ALA A 275 -4.97 12.05 14.15
C ALA A 275 -4.40 12.67 15.42
N SER A 276 -3.24 13.33 15.33
CA SER A 276 -2.61 13.98 16.48
C SER A 276 -3.40 15.19 17.02
N PRO A 277 -3.80 16.20 16.22
CA PRO A 277 -4.63 17.28 16.72
C PRO A 277 -6.02 16.81 17.17
N MET A 278 -6.64 15.87 16.46
CA MET A 278 -7.99 15.38 16.77
C MET A 278 -8.06 14.75 18.16
N ILE A 279 -7.11 13.87 18.54
CA ILE A 279 -7.14 13.28 19.88
C ILE A 279 -6.92 14.35 20.96
N GLN A 280 -6.08 15.36 20.71
CA GLN A 280 -5.86 16.45 21.67
C GLN A 280 -7.12 17.33 21.81
N ASP A 281 -7.76 17.66 20.68
CA ASP A 281 -8.96 18.49 20.66
C ASP A 281 -10.17 17.77 21.28
N PHE A 282 -10.27 16.45 21.12
CA PHE A 282 -11.34 15.64 21.74
C PHE A 282 -11.32 15.68 23.27
N PHE A 283 -10.14 15.85 23.86
CA PHE A 283 -9.93 15.88 25.30
C PHE A 283 -9.39 17.24 25.78
N ARG A 284 -9.68 18.31 25.03
CA ARG A 284 -9.40 19.68 25.42
C ARG A 284 -10.51 20.23 26.30
N ASP A 285 -10.14 20.69 27.48
CA ASP A 285 -11.00 21.44 28.38
C ASP A 285 -10.24 22.66 28.94
N GLY A 286 -10.92 23.80 29.05
CA GLY A 286 -10.31 25.05 29.53
C GLY A 286 -9.05 25.51 28.75
N GLY A 287 -8.94 25.16 27.46
CA GLY A 287 -7.79 25.50 26.61
C GLY A 287 -6.59 24.55 26.73
N THR A 288 -6.65 23.54 27.60
CA THR A 288 -5.58 22.55 27.79
C THR A 288 -6.08 21.15 27.42
N SER A 289 -5.29 20.40 26.64
CA SER A 289 -5.59 19.01 26.30
C SER A 289 -5.10 18.07 27.39
N ALA A 290 -5.95 17.13 27.83
CA ALA A 290 -5.53 16.05 28.71
C ALA A 290 -4.54 15.07 28.02
N VAL A 291 -4.51 15.06 26.69
CA VAL A 291 -3.56 14.27 25.90
C VAL A 291 -2.38 15.15 25.51
N THR A 292 -1.17 14.75 25.90
CA THR A 292 0.06 15.47 25.56
C THR A 292 0.43 15.29 24.08
N VAL A 293 1.28 16.17 23.55
CA VAL A 293 1.80 16.07 22.17
C VAL A 293 2.53 14.73 21.95
N ALA A 294 3.31 14.28 22.94
CA ALA A 294 4.02 13.00 22.87
C ALA A 294 3.05 11.81 22.81
N ALA A 295 2.03 11.80 23.67
CA ALA A 295 1.00 10.76 23.66
C ALA A 295 0.20 10.76 22.34
N ALA A 296 -0.12 11.93 21.81
CA ALA A 296 -0.75 12.07 20.49
C ALA A 296 0.13 11.51 19.36
N GLY A 297 1.45 11.68 19.43
CA GLY A 297 2.40 11.02 18.52
C GLY A 297 2.36 9.50 18.61
N GLY A 298 2.29 8.95 19.83
CA GLY A 298 2.08 7.52 20.07
C GLY A 298 0.78 6.99 19.46
N PHE A 299 -0.30 7.80 19.49
CA PHE A 299 -1.59 7.44 18.89
C PHE A 299 -1.48 7.29 17.37
N VAL A 300 -0.81 8.22 16.68
CA VAL A 300 -0.55 8.10 15.23
C VAL A 300 0.24 6.82 14.90
N GLY A 301 1.19 6.45 15.75
CA GLY A 301 1.91 5.19 15.67
C GLY A 301 0.98 3.96 15.75
N LEU A 302 0.09 3.92 16.76
CA LEU A 302 -0.89 2.84 16.90
C LEU A 302 -1.81 2.73 15.68
N LEU A 303 -2.30 3.85 15.15
CA LEU A 303 -3.11 3.88 13.94
C LEU A 303 -2.39 3.22 12.75
N SER A 304 -1.09 3.45 12.62
CA SER A 304 -0.26 2.85 11.57
C SER A 304 -0.12 1.32 11.72
N ILE A 305 0.04 0.83 12.96
CA ILE A 305 0.05 -0.61 13.25
C ILE A 305 -1.29 -1.25 12.86
N PHE A 306 -2.40 -0.66 13.27
CA PHE A 306 -3.73 -1.19 12.95
C PHE A 306 -4.03 -1.09 11.45
N ASN A 307 -3.54 -0.06 10.76
CA ASN A 307 -3.62 0.01 9.31
C ASN A 307 -2.88 -1.14 8.63
N MET A 308 -1.64 -1.40 9.04
CA MET A 308 -0.83 -2.51 8.54
C MET A 308 -1.50 -3.86 8.85
N ALA A 309 -1.90 -4.09 10.09
CA ALA A 309 -2.53 -5.32 10.53
C ALA A 309 -3.85 -5.56 9.78
N GLY A 310 -4.66 -4.51 9.61
CA GLY A 310 -5.91 -4.57 8.86
C GLY A 310 -5.72 -5.01 7.40
N ARG A 311 -4.63 -4.58 6.74
CA ARG A 311 -4.28 -5.03 5.37
C ARG A 311 -4.10 -6.56 5.31
N PHE A 312 -3.41 -7.13 6.29
CA PHE A 312 -3.17 -8.57 6.33
C PHE A 312 -4.41 -9.35 6.79
N VAL A 313 -4.97 -9.00 7.95
CA VAL A 313 -6.05 -9.73 8.60
C VAL A 313 -7.30 -9.73 7.72
N TRP A 314 -7.82 -8.55 7.38
CA TRP A 314 -9.11 -8.48 6.72
C TRP A 314 -9.08 -8.96 5.27
N SER A 315 -7.98 -8.70 4.55
CA SER A 315 -7.79 -9.24 3.21
C SER A 315 -7.72 -10.78 3.25
N SER A 316 -7.03 -11.37 4.22
CA SER A 316 -7.02 -12.83 4.41
C SER A 316 -8.41 -13.37 4.77
N THR A 317 -9.13 -12.71 5.68
CA THR A 317 -10.51 -13.08 6.04
C THR A 317 -11.46 -13.05 4.85
N SER A 318 -11.24 -12.12 3.91
CA SER A 318 -12.08 -12.01 2.71
C SER A 318 -12.00 -13.22 1.77
N ASP A 319 -10.97 -14.08 1.89
CA ASP A 319 -10.91 -15.37 1.20
C ASP A 319 -11.98 -16.36 1.70
N ILE A 320 -12.46 -16.15 2.94
CA ILE A 320 -13.43 -17.04 3.61
C ILE A 320 -14.85 -16.49 3.47
N ILE A 321 -15.05 -15.20 3.78
CA ILE A 321 -16.40 -14.60 3.84
C ILE A 321 -16.85 -13.93 2.54
N GLY A 322 -15.93 -13.82 1.56
CA GLY A 322 -16.17 -13.19 0.25
C GLY A 322 -15.99 -11.67 0.25
N ARG A 323 -15.47 -11.13 -0.87
CA ARG A 323 -15.05 -9.71 -0.99
C ARG A 323 -16.19 -8.72 -0.80
N LYS A 324 -17.35 -9.03 -1.38
CA LYS A 324 -18.54 -8.18 -1.26
C LYS A 324 -18.96 -8.04 0.20
N SER A 325 -19.06 -9.15 0.94
CA SER A 325 -19.40 -9.17 2.37
C SER A 325 -18.37 -8.43 3.21
N THR A 326 -17.08 -8.63 2.92
CA THR A 326 -16.00 -7.92 3.60
C THR A 326 -16.10 -6.40 3.43
N TYR A 327 -16.42 -5.91 2.22
CA TYR A 327 -16.65 -4.48 2.00
C TYR A 327 -17.93 -3.96 2.66
N MET A 328 -19.00 -4.77 2.74
CA MET A 328 -20.18 -4.41 3.53
C MET A 328 -19.83 -4.19 5.00
N MET A 329 -18.97 -5.05 5.55
CA MET A 329 -18.46 -4.91 6.92
C MET A 329 -17.65 -3.63 7.07
N TYR A 330 -16.65 -3.37 6.22
CA TYR A 330 -15.81 -2.16 6.30
C TYR A 330 -16.64 -0.88 6.30
N LEU A 331 -17.63 -0.79 5.41
CA LEU A 331 -18.40 0.42 5.17
C LEU A 331 -19.56 0.55 6.16
N GLY A 332 -20.28 -0.52 6.43
CA GLY A 332 -21.42 -0.54 7.35
C GLY A 332 -21.00 -0.43 8.81
N VAL A 333 -20.09 -1.29 9.27
CA VAL A 333 -19.54 -1.19 10.63
C VAL A 333 -18.73 0.10 10.75
N GLY A 334 -17.99 0.49 9.72
CA GLY A 334 -17.31 1.79 9.67
C GLY A 334 -18.26 2.96 9.96
N ALA A 335 -19.41 3.04 9.29
CA ALA A 335 -20.39 4.09 9.51
C ALA A 335 -20.89 4.14 10.97
N VAL A 336 -21.08 2.98 11.60
CA VAL A 336 -21.41 2.89 13.03
C VAL A 336 -20.26 3.40 13.89
N LEU A 337 -19.03 2.98 13.64
CA LEU A 337 -17.86 3.41 14.41
C LEU A 337 -17.63 4.92 14.30
N TYR A 338 -17.76 5.52 13.11
CA TYR A 338 -17.69 6.99 12.95
C TYR A 338 -18.78 7.72 13.73
N THR A 339 -19.99 7.17 13.76
CA THR A 339 -21.08 7.71 14.59
C THR A 339 -20.71 7.66 16.07
N LEU A 340 -20.18 6.54 16.56
CA LEU A 340 -19.72 6.40 17.95
C LEU A 340 -18.59 7.38 18.29
N VAL A 341 -17.65 7.60 17.36
CA VAL A 341 -16.60 8.61 17.54
C VAL A 341 -17.21 10.01 17.65
N ALA A 342 -18.17 10.35 16.79
CA ALA A 342 -18.82 11.67 16.81
C ALA A 342 -19.62 11.92 18.10
N THR A 343 -20.22 10.88 18.69
CA THR A 343 -21.21 11.05 19.78
C THR A 343 -20.68 10.74 21.17
N VAL A 344 -19.88 9.68 21.34
CA VAL A 344 -19.57 9.13 22.69
C VAL A 344 -18.09 8.92 22.96
N ALA A 345 -17.21 9.02 21.96
CA ALA A 345 -15.79 8.69 22.16
C ALA A 345 -15.02 9.64 23.09
N SER A 346 -15.49 10.88 23.30
CA SER A 346 -14.86 11.80 24.27
C SER A 346 -15.05 11.40 25.72
N THR A 347 -15.88 10.40 26.02
CA THR A 347 -16.05 9.88 27.38
C THR A 347 -14.81 9.17 27.92
N SER A 348 -13.93 8.67 27.03
CA SER A 348 -12.72 7.96 27.42
C SER A 348 -11.68 7.97 26.31
N VAL A 349 -10.44 8.34 26.63
CA VAL A 349 -9.29 8.27 25.72
C VAL A 349 -9.14 6.85 25.15
N ALA A 350 -9.28 5.83 25.99
CA ALA A 350 -9.17 4.43 25.57
C ALA A 350 -10.25 4.04 24.56
N LEU A 351 -11.50 4.49 24.76
CA LEU A 351 -12.59 4.25 23.81
C LEU A 351 -12.32 4.93 22.47
N PHE A 352 -11.92 6.22 22.49
CA PHE A 352 -11.56 6.94 21.28
C PHE A 352 -10.46 6.23 20.49
N VAL A 353 -9.37 5.86 21.17
CA VAL A 353 -8.23 5.16 20.56
C VAL A 353 -8.66 3.82 19.98
N LEU A 354 -9.45 3.03 20.71
CA LEU A 354 -9.95 1.73 20.24
C LEU A 354 -10.79 1.88 18.95
N LEU A 355 -11.75 2.79 18.95
CA LEU A 355 -12.62 3.03 17.79
C LEU A 355 -11.81 3.48 16.57
N ALA A 356 -10.89 4.44 16.76
CA ALA A 356 -10.02 4.92 15.70
C ALA A 356 -9.11 3.82 15.16
N CYS A 357 -8.51 2.99 16.01
CA CYS A 357 -7.71 1.83 15.61
C CYS A 357 -8.52 0.84 14.75
N VAL A 358 -9.75 0.50 15.14
CA VAL A 358 -10.60 -0.40 14.33
C VAL A 358 -10.95 0.24 12.99
N ILE A 359 -11.31 1.53 12.96
CA ILE A 359 -11.57 2.27 11.72
C ILE A 359 -10.35 2.22 10.79
N LEU A 360 -9.16 2.50 11.31
CA LEU A 360 -7.92 2.50 10.52
C LEU A 360 -7.54 1.10 10.03
N SER A 361 -7.96 0.06 10.74
CA SER A 361 -7.85 -1.33 10.26
C SER A 361 -8.75 -1.59 9.04
N PHE A 362 -9.97 -1.04 9.00
CA PHE A 362 -10.87 -1.17 7.82
C PHE A 362 -10.36 -0.38 6.62
N TYR A 363 -9.73 0.77 6.86
CA TYR A 363 -9.05 1.53 5.83
C TYR A 363 -7.94 0.70 5.16
N GLY A 364 -7.08 0.07 5.97
CA GLY A 364 -6.03 -0.82 5.45
C GLY A 364 -6.60 -2.07 4.78
N GLY A 365 -7.60 -2.69 5.41
CA GLY A 365 -8.29 -3.87 4.90
C GLY A 365 -8.93 -3.65 3.53
N GLY A 366 -9.63 -2.53 3.33
CA GLY A 366 -10.21 -2.15 2.05
C GLY A 366 -9.15 -2.12 0.94
N PHE A 367 -8.07 -1.36 1.16
CA PHE A 367 -6.94 -1.28 0.24
C PHE A 367 -6.35 -2.64 -0.14
N ALA A 368 -6.17 -3.54 0.82
CA ALA A 368 -5.58 -4.85 0.57
C ALA A 368 -6.56 -5.82 -0.11
N THR A 369 -7.87 -5.67 0.12
CA THR A 369 -8.91 -6.55 -0.40
C THR A 369 -9.28 -6.22 -1.86
N ILE A 370 -9.13 -4.96 -2.28
CA ILE A 370 -9.59 -4.51 -3.60
C ILE A 370 -8.98 -5.27 -4.78
N PRO A 371 -7.70 -5.67 -4.81
CA PRO A 371 -7.14 -6.35 -5.97
C PRO A 371 -7.70 -7.77 -6.10
N ALA A 372 -8.02 -8.43 -4.97
CA ALA A 372 -8.72 -9.71 -4.97
C ALA A 372 -10.16 -9.55 -5.47
N TYR A 373 -10.84 -8.46 -5.12
CA TYR A 373 -12.18 -8.16 -5.64
C TYR A 373 -12.17 -7.89 -7.15
N LEU A 374 -11.18 -7.15 -7.65
CA LEU A 374 -10.99 -6.94 -9.08
C LEU A 374 -10.69 -8.26 -9.81
N ARG A 375 -9.83 -9.11 -9.24
CA ARG A 375 -9.57 -10.45 -9.77
C ARG A 375 -10.85 -11.28 -9.87
N ASP A 376 -11.66 -11.29 -8.80
CA ASP A 376 -12.89 -12.07 -8.75
C ASP A 376 -13.89 -11.60 -9.82
N LEU A 377 -13.96 -10.30 -10.13
CA LEU A 377 -14.91 -9.77 -11.13
C LEU A 377 -14.42 -9.76 -12.58
N PHE A 378 -13.12 -9.54 -12.80
CA PHE A 378 -12.54 -9.29 -14.12
C PHE A 378 -11.54 -10.37 -14.59
N GLY A 379 -11.22 -11.33 -13.74
CA GLY A 379 -10.24 -12.38 -14.01
C GLY A 379 -8.79 -11.93 -13.82
N THR A 380 -7.83 -12.73 -14.28
CA THR A 380 -6.38 -12.52 -14.06
C THR A 380 -5.64 -11.90 -15.25
N PHE A 381 -6.30 -11.74 -16.41
CA PHE A 381 -5.66 -11.34 -17.68
C PHE A 381 -4.92 -10.00 -17.60
N GLN A 382 -5.59 -8.94 -17.14
CA GLN A 382 -5.01 -7.60 -16.98
C GLN A 382 -5.33 -6.99 -15.62
N VAL A 383 -5.40 -7.82 -14.58
CA VAL A 383 -5.83 -7.40 -13.24
C VAL A 383 -4.94 -6.30 -12.65
N GLY A 384 -3.62 -6.33 -12.88
CA GLY A 384 -2.73 -5.26 -12.43
C GLY A 384 -2.99 -3.93 -13.12
N ALA A 385 -3.34 -3.96 -14.41
CA ALA A 385 -3.68 -2.77 -15.19
C ALA A 385 -5.07 -2.20 -14.82
N ILE A 386 -6.04 -3.06 -14.48
CA ILE A 386 -7.34 -2.66 -13.93
C ILE A 386 -7.15 -2.04 -12.55
N HIS A 387 -6.36 -2.70 -11.70
CA HIS A 387 -6.04 -2.21 -10.37
C HIS A 387 -5.35 -0.85 -10.42
N GLY A 388 -4.35 -0.67 -11.27
CA GLY A 388 -3.68 0.61 -11.47
C GLY A 388 -4.65 1.75 -11.84
N ARG A 389 -5.60 1.50 -12.74
CA ARG A 389 -6.64 2.49 -13.09
C ARG A 389 -7.58 2.79 -11.91
N LEU A 390 -7.94 1.77 -11.13
CA LEU A 390 -8.78 1.93 -9.95
C LEU A 390 -8.10 2.77 -8.86
N LEU A 391 -6.77 2.72 -8.75
CA LEU A 391 -6.00 3.51 -7.76
C LEU A 391 -6.09 5.03 -7.98
N THR A 392 -6.65 5.51 -9.08
CA THR A 392 -7.05 6.93 -9.19
C THR A 392 -8.07 7.34 -8.12
N ALA A 393 -8.87 6.40 -7.60
CA ALA A 393 -9.73 6.61 -6.45
C ALA A 393 -8.94 7.01 -5.21
N TRP A 394 -7.73 6.47 -5.03
CA TRP A 394 -6.86 6.85 -3.93
C TRP A 394 -6.37 8.28 -4.07
N SER A 395 -5.90 8.69 -5.25
CA SER A 395 -5.50 10.08 -5.47
C SER A 395 -6.66 11.06 -5.24
N ALA A 396 -7.87 10.72 -5.71
CA ALA A 396 -9.06 11.51 -5.44
C ALA A 396 -9.39 11.56 -3.93
N ALA A 397 -9.31 10.43 -3.24
CA ALA A 397 -9.60 10.34 -1.81
C ALA A 397 -8.54 11.05 -0.95
N GLY A 398 -7.28 11.02 -1.36
CA GLY A 398 -6.18 11.75 -0.73
C GLY A 398 -6.29 13.26 -0.85
N ILE A 399 -7.14 13.76 -1.77
CA ILE A 399 -7.51 15.18 -1.85
C ILE A 399 -8.81 15.42 -1.06
N ALA A 400 -9.82 14.59 -1.28
CA ALA A 400 -11.14 14.78 -0.68
C ALA A 400 -11.15 14.64 0.85
N GLY A 401 -10.42 13.67 1.42
CA GLY A 401 -10.37 13.42 2.86
C GLY A 401 -9.91 14.64 3.66
N PRO A 402 -8.70 15.16 3.38
CA PRO A 402 -8.20 16.40 3.98
C PRO A 402 -9.16 17.57 3.82
N LEU A 403 -9.63 17.81 2.59
CA LEU A 403 -10.44 18.97 2.28
C LEU A 403 -11.78 18.96 3.01
N ILE A 404 -12.41 17.79 3.15
CA ILE A 404 -13.68 17.68 3.88
C ILE A 404 -13.46 18.07 5.34
N ILE A 405 -12.42 17.56 6.00
CA ILE A 405 -12.21 17.86 7.42
C ILE A 405 -11.80 19.32 7.60
N ASN A 406 -10.80 19.79 6.84
CA ASN A 406 -10.31 21.16 6.93
C ASN A 406 -11.42 22.18 6.68
N ALA A 407 -12.28 21.96 5.67
CA ALA A 407 -13.39 22.88 5.39
C ALA A 407 -14.34 23.08 6.58
N PHE A 408 -14.53 22.06 7.43
CA PHE A 408 -15.31 22.20 8.66
C PHE A 408 -14.50 22.80 9.80
N LEU A 409 -13.25 22.37 9.99
CA LEU A 409 -12.43 22.82 11.13
C LEU A 409 -12.01 24.28 11.00
N ASP A 410 -11.62 24.73 9.81
CA ASP A 410 -11.21 26.12 9.54
C ASP A 410 -12.37 27.11 9.79
N ALA A 411 -13.60 26.66 9.60
CA ALA A 411 -14.80 27.45 9.89
C ALA A 411 -15.14 27.53 11.39
N ARG A 412 -14.49 26.72 12.24
CA ARG A 412 -14.79 26.59 13.68
C ARG A 412 -13.78 27.27 14.58
N GLY A 413 -12.53 27.44 14.15
CA GLY A 413 -11.50 28.10 14.94
C GLY A 413 -10.09 27.76 14.48
N GLU A 414 -9.11 28.21 15.25
CA GLU A 414 -7.70 28.01 14.96
C GLU A 414 -7.15 26.73 15.63
N PRO A 415 -6.11 26.09 15.05
CA PRO A 415 -5.43 24.96 15.69
C PRO A 415 -5.05 25.26 17.14
N GLY A 416 -5.36 24.32 18.04
CA GLY A 416 -5.13 24.51 19.48
C GLY A 416 -6.30 25.13 20.25
N THR A 417 -7.33 25.64 19.57
CA THR A 417 -8.55 26.18 20.21
C THR A 417 -9.77 25.26 20.07
N LEU A 418 -9.71 24.31 19.13
CA LEU A 418 -10.81 23.42 18.80
C LEU A 418 -11.13 22.44 19.93
N THR A 419 -12.37 21.98 19.98
CA THR A 419 -12.81 20.91 20.89
C THR A 419 -13.49 19.81 20.09
N GLN A 420 -13.85 18.70 20.74
CA GLN A 420 -14.61 17.60 20.14
C GLN A 420 -15.79 18.09 19.26
N ALA A 421 -16.51 19.14 19.69
CA ALA A 421 -17.68 19.65 18.98
C ALA A 421 -17.37 20.09 17.53
N ALA A 422 -16.14 20.56 17.26
CA ALA A 422 -15.70 20.92 15.92
C ALA A 422 -15.67 19.71 14.96
N TYR A 423 -15.44 18.51 15.49
CA TYR A 423 -15.29 17.29 14.71
C TYR A 423 -16.60 16.55 14.43
N GLN A 424 -17.72 16.92 15.06
CA GLN A 424 -18.99 16.21 14.86
C GLN A 424 -19.47 16.27 13.41
N ALA A 425 -19.54 17.47 12.82
CA ALA A 425 -19.99 17.66 11.44
C ALA A 425 -19.12 16.92 10.40
N PRO A 426 -17.77 17.02 10.42
CA PRO A 426 -16.95 16.26 9.49
C PRO A 426 -17.07 14.74 9.70
N LEU A 427 -17.19 14.25 10.94
CA LEU A 427 -17.37 12.82 11.19
C LEU A 427 -18.71 12.29 10.66
N PHE A 428 -19.82 13.02 10.84
CA PHE A 428 -21.10 12.66 10.23
C PHE A 428 -21.08 12.75 8.70
N THR A 429 -20.29 13.66 8.14
CA THR A 429 -20.04 13.69 6.69
C THR A 429 -19.35 12.40 6.22
N MET A 430 -18.38 11.89 6.98
CA MET A 430 -17.75 10.60 6.71
C MET A 430 -18.75 9.42 6.83
N VAL A 431 -19.68 9.47 7.78
CA VAL A 431 -20.77 8.48 7.86
C VAL A 431 -21.58 8.46 6.55
N GLY A 432 -21.97 9.64 6.04
CA GLY A 432 -22.68 9.75 4.76
C GLY A 432 -21.89 9.15 3.59
N LEU A 433 -20.59 9.44 3.51
CA LEU A 433 -19.71 8.86 2.48
C LEU A 433 -19.61 7.33 2.59
N LEU A 434 -19.48 6.78 3.80
CA LEU A 434 -19.43 5.34 4.01
C LEU A 434 -20.75 4.66 3.62
N VAL A 435 -21.89 5.30 3.86
CA VAL A 435 -23.20 4.82 3.40
C VAL A 435 -23.29 4.81 1.87
N VAL A 436 -22.79 5.86 1.20
CA VAL A 436 -22.70 5.88 -0.28
C VAL A 436 -21.86 4.72 -0.79
N GLY A 437 -20.68 4.50 -0.20
CA GLY A 437 -19.83 3.35 -0.51
C GLY A 437 -20.54 2.01 -0.27
N PHE A 438 -21.29 1.89 0.84
CA PHE A 438 -22.03 0.68 1.19
C PHE A 438 -23.08 0.35 0.13
N VAL A 439 -23.85 1.35 -0.30
CA VAL A 439 -24.83 1.20 -1.39
C VAL A 439 -24.14 0.84 -2.70
N ALA A 440 -23.04 1.52 -3.05
CA ALA A 440 -22.27 1.19 -4.24
C ALA A 440 -21.80 -0.28 -4.24
N ASN A 441 -21.27 -0.78 -3.12
CA ASN A 441 -20.88 -2.18 -2.97
C ASN A 441 -22.09 -3.14 -3.08
N ALA A 442 -23.25 -2.77 -2.53
CA ALA A 442 -24.49 -3.53 -2.64
C ALA A 442 -24.91 -3.74 -4.10
N LEU A 443 -24.72 -2.72 -4.93
CA LEU A 443 -25.08 -2.71 -6.34
C LEU A 443 -24.09 -3.48 -7.23
N VAL A 444 -22.91 -3.88 -6.72
CA VAL A 444 -21.95 -4.68 -7.49
C VAL A 444 -22.55 -6.04 -7.83
N ARG A 445 -22.56 -6.36 -9.14
CA ARG A 445 -23.06 -7.60 -9.74
C ARG A 445 -22.00 -8.21 -10.65
N PRO A 446 -22.11 -9.50 -11.03
CA PRO A 446 -21.18 -10.11 -12.00
C PRO A 446 -21.09 -9.33 -13.32
N VAL A 447 -19.93 -9.36 -13.96
CA VAL A 447 -19.69 -8.65 -15.23
C VAL A 447 -20.38 -9.38 -16.38
N ALA A 448 -21.14 -8.65 -17.19
CA ALA A 448 -21.88 -9.20 -18.33
C ALA A 448 -20.94 -9.78 -19.41
N GLU A 449 -21.36 -10.88 -20.02
CA GLU A 449 -20.58 -11.66 -21.01
C GLU A 449 -20.10 -10.83 -22.21
N ARG A 450 -20.86 -9.80 -22.61
CA ARG A 450 -20.47 -8.89 -23.72
C ARG A 450 -19.14 -8.15 -23.50
N PHE A 451 -18.64 -8.10 -22.26
CA PHE A 451 -17.36 -7.48 -21.93
C PHE A 451 -16.22 -8.51 -21.75
N HIS A 452 -16.52 -9.81 -21.89
CA HIS A 452 -15.53 -10.87 -21.80
C HIS A 452 -14.73 -10.93 -23.09
N GLU A 453 -13.42 -11.12 -22.95
CA GLU A 453 -12.53 -11.37 -24.07
C GLU A 453 -12.80 -12.77 -24.66
N PRO A 454 -12.69 -12.94 -25.98
CA PRO A 454 -12.85 -14.25 -26.62
C PRO A 454 -11.90 -15.30 -26.02
N ALA A 455 -12.42 -16.50 -25.80
CA ALA A 455 -11.61 -17.65 -25.37
C ALA A 455 -10.59 -18.00 -26.46
N GLY A 456 -9.38 -17.44 -26.37
CA GLY A 456 -8.31 -17.62 -27.35
C GLY A 456 -7.50 -16.37 -27.71
N GLY A 457 -7.97 -15.15 -27.36
CA GLY A 457 -7.29 -13.88 -27.69
C GLY A 457 -6.04 -13.55 -26.85
N GLY A 458 -5.51 -14.54 -26.12
CA GLY A 458 -4.41 -14.37 -25.19
C GLY A 458 -3.02 -14.60 -25.80
N ALA A 459 -2.74 -14.20 -27.05
CA ALA A 459 -1.39 -14.36 -27.61
C ALA A 459 -1.05 -13.50 -28.85
N ASP A 460 -1.61 -12.31 -29.06
CA ASP A 460 -1.14 -11.44 -30.18
C ASP A 460 0.12 -10.63 -29.80
N GLY A 461 1.17 -11.38 -29.47
CA GLY A 461 2.53 -10.88 -29.28
C GLY A 461 3.62 -11.92 -29.52
N ALA A 462 3.32 -13.04 -30.18
CA ALA A 462 4.29 -14.10 -30.44
C ALA A 462 4.19 -14.66 -31.86
N THR A 463 4.85 -13.99 -32.82
CA THR A 463 5.33 -14.66 -34.03
C THR A 463 6.38 -15.70 -33.64
N GLY A 464 5.92 -16.91 -33.30
CA GLY A 464 6.78 -18.06 -32.97
C GLY A 464 6.05 -19.39 -32.75
N ALA A 465 4.73 -19.44 -32.95
CA ALA A 465 3.86 -20.52 -32.45
C ALA A 465 3.83 -21.84 -33.26
N THR A 466 4.82 -22.14 -34.12
CA THR A 466 4.81 -23.38 -34.91
C THR A 466 5.99 -24.32 -34.67
N LYS A 467 6.79 -24.12 -33.61
CA LYS A 467 7.92 -25.03 -33.29
C LYS A 467 8.01 -25.57 -31.85
N HIS A 468 7.05 -25.27 -30.97
CA HIS A 468 7.10 -25.75 -29.58
C HIS A 468 5.95 -26.68 -29.17
N SER A 469 4.96 -26.92 -30.06
CA SER A 469 3.88 -27.87 -29.79
C SER A 469 4.37 -29.33 -29.86
N GLU A 470 5.39 -29.63 -30.65
CA GLU A 470 5.92 -31.01 -30.78
C GLU A 470 6.85 -31.40 -29.61
N GLU A 471 7.50 -30.45 -28.94
CA GLU A 471 8.33 -30.75 -27.75
C GLU A 471 7.49 -30.94 -26.48
N ALA A 472 6.31 -30.30 -26.39
CA ALA A 472 5.43 -30.39 -25.22
C ALA A 472 4.66 -31.72 -25.14
N GLU A 473 4.31 -32.34 -26.26
CA GLU A 473 3.70 -33.68 -26.29
C GLU A 473 4.71 -34.81 -26.02
N ALA A 474 6.00 -34.58 -26.25
CA ALA A 474 7.05 -35.57 -26.00
C ALA A 474 7.42 -35.70 -24.49
N ASP A 475 7.15 -34.69 -23.66
CA ASP A 475 7.49 -34.71 -22.23
C ASP A 475 6.35 -35.23 -21.33
N ALA A 476 5.11 -35.25 -21.86
CA ALA A 476 3.92 -35.74 -21.14
C ALA A 476 3.83 -37.28 -21.03
N SER A 477 4.68 -38.03 -21.75
CA SER A 477 4.60 -39.50 -21.83
C SER A 477 5.54 -40.26 -20.89
N ARG A 478 6.26 -39.60 -19.96
CA ARG A 478 7.13 -40.29 -19.01
C ARG A 478 6.40 -40.66 -17.70
N PRO A 479 6.46 -41.93 -17.24
CA PRO A 479 5.80 -42.34 -16.00
C PRO A 479 6.42 -41.64 -14.79
N SER A 480 5.55 -41.24 -13.87
CA SER A 480 5.86 -40.76 -12.53
C SER A 480 6.79 -41.71 -11.76
N GLN A 481 7.66 -41.13 -10.93
CA GLN A 481 8.66 -41.75 -10.03
C GLN A 481 10.11 -41.70 -10.55
N ARG A 482 10.72 -40.51 -10.47
CA ARG A 482 12.13 -40.40 -10.10
C ARG A 482 12.26 -39.37 -9.00
N THR A 483 12.78 -39.82 -7.87
CA THR A 483 13.31 -39.01 -6.77
C THR A 483 14.29 -37.97 -7.33
N HIS A 484 13.84 -36.72 -7.44
CA HIS A 484 14.69 -35.58 -7.71
C HIS A 484 15.24 -35.03 -6.38
N ASP A 485 16.12 -35.81 -5.74
CA ASP A 485 16.98 -35.33 -4.65
C ASP A 485 18.21 -34.60 -5.22
N VAL A 486 18.00 -33.52 -5.97
CA VAL A 486 19.07 -32.56 -6.30
C VAL A 486 18.45 -31.18 -6.46
N ALA A 487 18.73 -30.27 -5.50
CA ALA A 487 18.45 -28.81 -5.44
C ALA A 487 17.52 -28.28 -4.31
N PHE A 488 17.16 -29.08 -3.30
CA PHE A 488 16.35 -28.59 -2.16
C PHE A 488 17.04 -27.57 -1.24
N GLY A 489 18.38 -27.48 -1.25
CA GLY A 489 19.13 -26.65 -0.29
C GLY A 489 19.01 -25.14 -0.51
N GLY A 490 19.14 -24.68 -1.76
CA GLY A 490 19.19 -23.23 -2.07
C GLY A 490 17.89 -22.49 -1.78
N HIS A 491 16.74 -23.05 -2.19
CA HIS A 491 15.44 -22.43 -1.99
C HIS A 491 15.05 -22.36 -0.50
N ARG A 492 15.44 -23.36 0.31
CA ARG A 492 15.16 -23.38 1.75
C ARG A 492 15.94 -22.30 2.50
N VAL A 493 17.23 -22.12 2.18
CA VAL A 493 18.05 -21.07 2.80
C VAL A 493 17.49 -19.68 2.47
N TRP A 494 17.22 -19.38 1.19
CA TRP A 494 16.66 -18.10 0.80
C TRP A 494 15.28 -17.85 1.39
N LEU A 495 14.45 -18.89 1.53
CA LEU A 495 13.14 -18.79 2.17
C LEU A 495 13.28 -18.39 3.64
N THR A 496 14.10 -19.12 4.39
CA THR A 496 14.32 -18.84 5.82
C THR A 496 14.92 -17.45 6.03
N VAL A 497 15.98 -17.10 5.29
CA VAL A 497 16.65 -15.80 5.41
C VAL A 497 15.72 -14.64 5.08
N SER A 498 14.97 -14.73 3.99
CA SER A 498 14.06 -13.66 3.56
C SER A 498 12.93 -13.42 4.56
N TRP A 499 12.34 -14.47 5.14
CA TRP A 499 11.31 -14.34 6.16
C TRP A 499 11.86 -13.86 7.51
N ILE A 500 13.04 -14.31 7.94
CA ILE A 500 13.70 -13.79 9.14
C ILE A 500 13.91 -12.28 9.00
N LEU A 501 14.42 -11.82 7.85
CA LEU A 501 14.64 -10.39 7.60
C LEU A 501 13.34 -9.59 7.68
N VAL A 502 12.29 -10.06 7.01
CA VAL A 502 10.96 -9.41 7.05
C VAL A 502 10.43 -9.34 8.49
N ILE A 503 10.47 -10.44 9.22
CA ILE A 503 9.95 -10.51 10.59
C ILE A 503 10.77 -9.60 11.50
N ALA A 504 12.09 -9.61 11.39
CA ALA A 504 12.97 -8.76 12.20
C ALA A 504 12.66 -7.26 11.97
N LEU A 505 12.55 -6.83 10.71
CA LEU A 505 12.25 -5.45 10.35
C LEU A 505 10.87 -5.01 10.89
N LEU A 506 9.84 -5.83 10.70
CA LEU A 506 8.50 -5.51 11.19
C LEU A 506 8.44 -5.52 12.72
N SER A 507 9.11 -6.46 13.38
CA SER A 507 9.15 -6.56 14.84
C SER A 507 9.85 -5.35 15.45
N TYR A 508 10.94 -4.88 14.85
CA TYR A 508 11.63 -3.66 15.27
C TYR A 508 10.69 -2.45 15.23
N GLY A 509 9.99 -2.22 14.12
CA GLY A 509 9.06 -1.10 14.00
C GLY A 509 7.88 -1.18 14.98
N VAL A 510 7.30 -2.38 15.16
CA VAL A 510 6.20 -2.60 16.12
C VAL A 510 6.66 -2.36 17.55
N ALA A 511 7.84 -2.87 17.94
CA ALA A 511 8.38 -2.68 19.27
C ALA A 511 8.61 -1.20 19.59
N HIS A 512 9.22 -0.45 18.65
CA HIS A 512 9.48 0.98 18.82
C HIS A 512 8.19 1.80 18.94
N ILE A 513 7.17 1.51 18.12
CA ILE A 513 5.91 2.26 18.21
C ILE A 513 5.13 1.91 19.46
N THR A 514 5.14 0.63 19.87
CA THR A 514 4.45 0.19 21.08
C THR A 514 5.05 0.86 22.31
N SER A 515 6.38 1.01 22.40
CA SER A 515 7.01 1.74 23.50
C SER A 515 6.66 3.23 23.49
N SER A 516 6.65 3.88 22.33
CA SER A 516 6.23 5.30 22.21
C SER A 516 4.74 5.52 22.50
N ALA A 517 3.89 4.51 22.32
CA ALA A 517 2.46 4.60 22.57
C ALA A 517 2.06 4.28 24.02
N LEU A 518 2.93 3.63 24.79
CA LEU A 518 2.65 3.24 26.17
C LEU A 518 2.16 4.39 27.07
N PRO A 519 2.69 5.63 26.97
CA PRO A 519 2.21 6.76 27.77
C PRO A 519 0.73 7.11 27.59
N LEU A 520 0.07 6.66 26.53
CA LEU A 520 -1.39 6.83 26.35
C LEU A 520 -2.23 6.07 27.38
N PHE A 521 -1.67 5.01 27.97
CA PHE A 521 -2.41 4.08 28.82
C PHE A 521 -1.90 4.04 30.26
N THR A 522 -0.74 4.64 30.53
CA THR A 522 -0.09 4.65 31.85
C THR A 522 -0.05 6.04 32.47
N GLY A 523 -0.80 6.99 31.91
CA GLY A 523 -0.91 8.37 32.39
C GLY A 523 -1.59 8.48 33.75
#